data_AF-A0A317WJW7-F1
#
_entry.id   AF-A0A317WJW7-F1
#
_cell.length_a   1.000
_cell.length_b   1.000
_cell.length_c   1.000
_cell.angle_alpha   90.00
_cell.angle_beta   90.00
_cell.angle_gamma   90.00
#
_symmetry.space_group_name_H-M   'P 1'
#
loop_
_entity.id
_entity.type
_entity.pdbx_description
1 polymer ?
#
loop_
_entity_poly.entity_id
_entity_poly.type
_entity_poly.pdbx_seq_one_letter_code
_entity_poly.pdbx_strand_id
1 'polypeptide(L)'
;MDSSGFVFAGLNFESPVKRDLFLPDNAHTILSLKQTWKLTESTSGLTALTVTAAPAVTLGTALLHRHPPPFRFPLRENALSWTIGHSKRQRHGVDDSKSVSTASSRVLPLHNDNILSPSASTSQPHRRSLSPARQKTILATSATPRVRYLHELDDPGNDTAKSLQEFLAESNDWEPTAQKIQEAVSGSYKCATQQRSESSWATEVTQSMLQAAIEDLPLEAWGVQTESVCTEYEPLYTAQDRCNRKIDYVVGFPKDHWKELYVKVARKFPNGYVNHVDHSHTGTHVLGLGSEIKPKHGNLIEAEVQLGVWMAGFFSWAFRHRTGSEIPPPMVGCISVGESWEFYIVHGVANDSVVDGTQKLGEVRVWGPLSELAGRTSNNRTCVALAKTLHQVMVYLCGSYIDKLQKIFSISG
;
A
#
# COMPACT_ATOMS: atom_id res chain seq x y z
N MET A 1 53.07 6.83 -50.82
CA MET A 1 53.09 7.95 -49.87
C MET A 1 51.75 8.06 -49.18
N ASP A 2 51.48 7.42 -48.07
CA ASP A 2 52.00 6.18 -47.50
C ASP A 2 50.92 5.67 -46.55
N SER A 3 50.81 4.36 -46.53
CA SER A 3 49.95 3.58 -45.67
C SER A 3 50.40 3.72 -44.21
N SER A 4 49.47 3.99 -43.30
CA SER A 4 49.68 3.77 -41.87
C SER A 4 48.63 2.78 -41.37
N GLY A 5 49.00 1.51 -41.38
CA GLY A 5 48.31 0.46 -40.67
C GLY A 5 48.56 0.57 -39.16
N PHE A 6 47.56 0.23 -38.37
CA PHE A 6 47.75 -0.13 -36.97
C PHE A 6 47.18 -1.51 -36.74
N VAL A 7 48.08 -2.38 -36.29
CA VAL A 7 47.89 -3.78 -35.90
C VAL A 7 47.31 -3.79 -34.49
N PHE A 8 46.18 -4.46 -34.27
CA PHE A 8 45.76 -4.87 -32.94
C PHE A 8 46.10 -6.35 -32.74
N ALA A 9 47.00 -6.59 -31.80
CA ALA A 9 47.39 -7.90 -31.33
C ALA A 9 46.24 -8.54 -30.53
N GLY A 10 45.97 -9.80 -30.83
CA GLY A 10 45.05 -10.63 -30.07
C GLY A 10 45.64 -11.03 -28.72
N LEU A 11 44.76 -11.08 -27.72
CA LEU A 11 45.00 -11.82 -26.48
C LEU A 11 43.79 -12.73 -26.26
N ASN A 12 44.02 -14.01 -26.53
CA ASN A 12 43.22 -15.12 -26.05
C ASN A 12 43.40 -15.23 -24.54
N PHE A 13 42.30 -15.29 -23.79
CA PHE A 13 42.30 -15.90 -22.47
C PHE A 13 41.26 -17.00 -22.42
N GLU A 14 41.78 -18.23 -22.42
CA GLU A 14 41.05 -19.46 -22.19
C GLU A 14 40.57 -19.53 -20.74
N SER A 15 39.33 -20.02 -20.59
CA SER A 15 38.71 -20.46 -19.35
C SER A 15 39.29 -21.79 -18.89
N PRO A 16 39.37 -22.04 -17.57
CA PRO A 16 39.22 -23.39 -17.05
C PRO A 16 37.90 -23.54 -16.30
N VAL A 17 37.05 -24.35 -16.93
CA VAL A 17 35.97 -25.12 -16.32
C VAL A 17 36.49 -25.96 -15.15
N LYS A 18 35.83 -25.89 -13.99
CA LYS A 18 35.81 -26.98 -13.00
C LYS A 18 34.36 -27.25 -12.54
N ARG A 19 33.82 -28.32 -13.11
CA ARG A 19 32.85 -29.28 -12.55
C ARG A 19 33.64 -30.26 -11.66
N ASP A 20 33.18 -30.96 -10.64
CA ASP A 20 31.91 -31.24 -9.96
C ASP A 20 32.28 -31.66 -8.52
N LEU A 21 31.36 -31.60 -7.55
CA LEU A 21 31.02 -32.74 -6.67
C LEU A 21 29.95 -32.33 -5.65
N PHE A 22 28.99 -33.23 -5.51
CA PHE A 22 27.73 -33.13 -4.76
C PHE A 22 27.78 -34.07 -3.54
N LEU A 23 27.01 -33.72 -2.49
CA LEU A 23 26.47 -34.52 -1.36
C LEU A 23 27.34 -34.72 -0.08
N PRO A 24 26.71 -35.00 1.10
CA PRO A 24 25.67 -34.22 1.77
C PRO A 24 25.84 -34.12 3.32
N ASP A 25 24.92 -33.36 3.92
CA ASP A 25 24.30 -33.50 5.26
C ASP A 25 24.97 -33.08 6.59
N ASN A 26 24.11 -32.40 7.35
CA ASN A 26 23.96 -32.30 8.81
C ASN A 26 24.65 -31.18 9.60
N ALA A 27 23.83 -30.16 9.87
CA ALA A 27 23.45 -29.65 11.19
C ALA A 27 24.54 -29.51 12.27
N HIS A 28 24.83 -28.27 12.66
CA HIS A 28 24.82 -27.87 14.08
C HIS A 28 24.64 -26.35 14.20
N THR A 29 23.50 -25.97 14.78
CA THR A 29 23.19 -24.65 15.32
C THR A 29 24.16 -24.36 16.48
N ILE A 30 24.98 -23.32 16.35
CA ILE A 30 25.66 -22.69 17.49
C ILE A 30 25.25 -21.23 17.53
N LEU A 31 24.40 -20.92 18.51
CA LEU A 31 24.13 -19.56 18.98
C LEU A 31 25.42 -19.00 19.60
N SER A 32 26.04 -18.03 18.93
CA SER A 32 27.09 -17.20 19.53
C SER A 32 26.51 -15.83 19.83
N LEU A 33 26.06 -15.65 21.08
CA LEU A 33 25.86 -14.33 21.68
C LEU A 33 27.23 -13.68 21.84
N LYS A 34 27.57 -12.70 21.00
CA LYS A 34 28.62 -11.72 21.31
C LYS A 34 27.96 -10.47 21.89
N GLN A 35 27.84 -10.44 23.22
CA GLN A 35 27.67 -9.20 23.96
C GLN A 35 29.04 -8.55 24.13
N THR A 36 29.29 -7.45 23.42
CA THR A 36 30.41 -6.55 23.66
C THR A 36 30.03 -5.57 24.76
N TRP A 37 30.58 -5.78 25.96
CA TRP A 37 30.57 -4.80 27.03
C TRP A 37 31.76 -3.84 26.84
N LYS A 38 31.47 -2.55 26.64
CA LYS A 38 32.47 -1.48 26.75
C LYS A 38 32.67 -1.19 28.25
N LEU A 39 33.84 -1.53 28.77
CA LEU A 39 34.35 -0.91 30.01
C LEU A 39 34.76 0.53 29.67
N THR A 40 34.14 1.50 30.33
CA THR A 40 34.72 2.83 30.52
C THR A 40 35.26 2.88 31.94
N GLU A 41 36.59 2.88 32.07
CA GLU A 41 37.28 3.34 33.26
C GLU A 41 37.03 4.85 33.41
N SER A 42 36.43 5.25 34.52
CA SER A 42 36.38 6.64 34.97
C SER A 42 37.08 6.69 36.32
N THR A 43 38.22 7.35 36.33
CA THR A 43 39.02 7.67 37.49
C THR A 43 38.48 8.94 38.16
N SER A 44 38.36 8.87 39.49
CA SER A 44 38.37 9.99 40.43
C SER A 44 37.18 10.95 40.48
N GLY A 45 36.72 11.23 41.71
CA GLY A 45 35.96 12.45 42.00
C GLY A 45 34.83 12.27 43.00
N LEU A 46 35.16 12.28 44.29
CA LEU A 46 34.22 12.45 45.41
C LEU A 46 33.18 13.54 45.16
N THR A 47 31.90 13.25 45.38
CA THR A 47 30.93 14.27 45.82
C THR A 47 29.77 13.61 46.56
N ALA A 48 29.34 14.30 47.62
CA ALA A 48 28.59 13.78 48.74
C ALA A 48 27.13 13.44 48.44
N LEU A 49 26.67 12.31 48.99
CA LEU A 49 25.27 11.93 49.16
C LEU A 49 24.60 12.92 50.14
N THR A 50 23.58 13.62 49.66
CA THR A 50 22.62 14.31 50.53
C THR A 50 21.26 13.65 50.31
N VAL A 51 20.84 12.86 51.30
CA VAL A 51 19.50 12.27 51.39
C VAL A 51 18.62 13.29 52.10
N THR A 52 17.65 13.86 51.40
CA THR A 52 16.54 14.61 52.01
C THR A 52 15.24 13.89 51.71
N ALA A 53 14.71 13.24 52.75
CA ALA A 53 13.36 12.70 52.81
C ALA A 53 12.43 13.71 53.48
N ALA A 54 11.24 13.94 52.93
CA ALA A 54 10.03 14.40 53.60
C ALA A 54 8.82 14.29 52.63
N PRO A 55 7.56 14.39 53.08
CA PRO A 55 6.84 13.32 53.74
C PRO A 55 5.49 12.98 53.06
N ALA A 56 4.92 11.86 53.49
CA ALA A 56 3.56 11.43 53.17
C ALA A 56 2.50 12.41 53.72
N VAL A 57 1.45 12.66 52.93
CA VAL A 57 0.20 13.30 53.36
C VAL A 57 -1.00 12.51 52.82
N THR A 58 -1.62 11.79 53.76
CA THR A 58 -3.04 11.72 54.12
C THR A 58 -4.12 11.42 53.08
N LEU A 59 -4.83 10.33 53.36
CA LEU A 59 -6.17 9.94 52.90
C LEU A 59 -7.20 11.08 52.96
N GLY A 60 -7.96 11.24 51.88
CA GLY A 60 -9.20 12.01 51.82
C GLY A 60 -10.34 11.18 51.23
N THR A 61 -11.46 11.18 51.92
CA THR A 61 -12.63 10.31 51.83
C THR A 61 -13.47 10.52 50.56
N ALA A 62 -14.20 9.46 50.19
CA ALA A 62 -15.06 9.26 49.04
C ALA A 62 -16.12 10.33 48.75
N LEU A 63 -16.38 10.53 47.45
CA LEU A 63 -17.66 11.04 46.93
C LEU A 63 -18.06 10.17 45.72
N LEU A 64 -19.10 9.35 45.93
CA LEU A 64 -19.68 8.44 44.95
C LEU A 64 -20.44 9.22 43.88
N HIS A 65 -19.90 9.24 42.66
CA HIS A 65 -20.67 9.51 41.44
C HIS A 65 -20.73 8.25 40.59
N ARG A 66 -21.96 7.76 40.37
CA ARG A 66 -22.27 6.61 39.52
C ARG A 66 -22.00 6.98 38.06
N HIS A 67 -20.97 6.38 37.48
CA HIS A 67 -20.80 6.28 36.03
C HIS A 67 -21.22 4.87 35.54
N PRO A 68 -21.71 4.75 34.29
CA PRO A 68 -22.11 3.48 33.69
C PRO A 68 -20.87 2.61 33.39
N PRO A 69 -21.04 1.28 33.26
CA PRO A 69 -19.91 0.35 33.17
C PRO A 69 -19.15 0.50 31.84
N PRO A 70 -17.80 0.41 31.85
CA PRO A 70 -17.04 0.34 30.63
C PRO A 70 -17.14 -1.06 30.01
N PHE A 71 -17.45 -1.13 28.72
CA PHE A 71 -17.22 -2.32 27.91
C PHE A 71 -15.71 -2.62 27.90
N ARG A 72 -15.30 -3.67 28.61
CA ARG A 72 -13.94 -4.23 28.53
C ARG A 72 -13.88 -5.20 27.36
N PHE A 73 -13.16 -4.86 26.31
CA PHE A 73 -12.56 -5.86 25.43
C PHE A 73 -11.19 -6.26 26.00
N PRO A 74 -10.82 -7.54 25.98
CA PRO A 74 -9.49 -7.96 26.42
C PRO A 74 -8.44 -7.50 25.40
N LEU A 75 -7.47 -6.69 25.85
CA LEU A 75 -6.19 -6.55 25.16
C LEU A 75 -5.53 -7.93 25.16
N ARG A 76 -5.49 -8.57 23.99
CA ARG A 76 -4.71 -9.78 23.76
C ARG A 76 -3.45 -9.36 23.01
N GLU A 77 -2.34 -9.22 23.74
CA GLU A 77 -1.00 -9.18 23.15
C GLU A 77 -0.72 -10.55 22.53
N ASN A 78 -0.83 -10.64 21.21
CA ASN A 78 -0.29 -11.75 20.44
C ASN A 78 0.71 -11.17 19.44
N ALA A 79 1.99 -11.26 19.76
CA ALA A 79 3.06 -11.19 18.77
C ALA A 79 2.93 -12.43 17.85
N LEU A 80 2.33 -12.25 16.67
CA LEU A 80 2.28 -13.27 15.63
C LEU A 80 2.97 -12.72 14.40
N SER A 81 4.17 -13.24 14.16
CA SER A 81 4.86 -13.21 12.86
C SER A 81 3.97 -13.93 11.85
N TRP A 82 3.34 -13.19 10.93
CA TRP A 82 2.61 -13.78 9.82
C TRP A 82 3.47 -13.74 8.55
N THR A 83 4.00 -14.90 8.19
CA THR A 83 4.38 -15.19 6.81
C THR A 83 3.11 -15.35 5.98
N ILE A 84 3.01 -14.58 4.90
CA ILE A 84 1.86 -14.59 3.97
C ILE A 84 1.74 -16.00 3.35
N GLY A 85 0.76 -16.77 3.80
CA GLY A 85 0.36 -18.02 3.18
C GLY A 85 -0.55 -17.77 1.98
N HIS A 86 -0.15 -18.22 0.79
CA HIS A 86 -0.96 -18.15 -0.43
C HIS A 86 -2.26 -18.98 -0.29
N SER A 87 -3.40 -18.30 -0.12
CA SER A 87 -4.71 -18.95 -0.17
C SER A 87 -5.14 -19.22 -1.63
N LYS A 88 -4.77 -20.39 -2.17
CA LYS A 88 -5.37 -20.93 -3.41
C LYS A 88 -6.78 -21.44 -3.12
N ARG A 89 -7.80 -20.67 -3.51
CA ARG A 89 -9.19 -21.14 -3.50
C ARG A 89 -9.46 -21.99 -4.74
N GLN A 90 -9.32 -23.31 -4.60
CA GLN A 90 -9.67 -24.31 -5.60
C GLN A 90 -11.21 -24.35 -5.76
N ARG A 91 -11.73 -24.07 -6.96
CA ARG A 91 -13.15 -24.29 -7.28
C ARG A 91 -13.34 -25.80 -7.51
N HIS A 92 -14.12 -26.47 -6.67
CA HIS A 92 -14.64 -27.81 -6.94
C HIS A 92 -15.64 -27.72 -8.11
N GLY A 93 -15.27 -28.31 -9.24
CA GLY A 93 -16.22 -28.73 -10.27
C GLY A 93 -16.78 -30.10 -9.87
N VAL A 94 -18.11 -30.20 -9.85
CA VAL A 94 -18.85 -31.46 -9.67
C VAL A 94 -19.00 -32.06 -11.06
N ASP A 95 -18.30 -33.17 -11.32
CA ASP A 95 -18.53 -34.06 -12.45
C ASP A 95 -19.05 -35.40 -11.89
N ASP A 96 -20.35 -35.66 -12.05
CA ASP A 96 -20.93 -36.97 -11.77
C ASP A 96 -20.94 -37.83 -13.04
N SER A 97 -20.18 -38.92 -12.98
CA SER A 97 -20.08 -39.95 -14.00
C SER A 97 -20.85 -41.22 -13.61
N LYS A 98 -21.69 -41.65 -14.55
CA LYS A 98 -22.40 -42.94 -14.73
C LYS A 98 -21.86 -44.22 -14.06
N SER A 99 -22.78 -45.05 -13.55
CA SER A 99 -22.81 -46.54 -13.64
C SER A 99 -24.24 -47.03 -13.30
N VAL A 100 -25.04 -47.60 -14.22
CA VAL A 100 -25.17 -48.97 -14.80
C VAL A 100 -25.82 -50.03 -13.88
N SER A 101 -27.09 -50.36 -14.20
CA SER A 101 -27.83 -51.65 -14.12
C SER A 101 -28.19 -52.24 -12.73
N THR A 102 -29.33 -52.93 -12.46
CA THR A 102 -30.29 -53.68 -13.30
C THR A 102 -31.59 -54.01 -12.52
N ALA A 103 -32.69 -54.18 -13.27
CA ALA A 103 -33.80 -55.15 -13.10
C ALA A 103 -35.02 -54.88 -12.17
N SER A 104 -36.18 -54.71 -12.82
CA SER A 104 -37.37 -55.60 -12.79
C SER A 104 -38.72 -55.04 -12.26
N SER A 105 -39.63 -54.85 -13.22
CA SER A 105 -41.09 -55.07 -13.23
C SER A 105 -41.99 -54.59 -12.08
N ARG A 106 -42.91 -53.67 -12.42
CA ARG A 106 -44.34 -54.02 -12.59
C ARG A 106 -45.16 -52.90 -13.24
N VAL A 107 -46.12 -53.36 -14.03
CA VAL A 107 -47.08 -52.67 -14.90
C VAL A 107 -48.25 -52.10 -14.09
N LEU A 108 -48.74 -50.89 -14.43
CA LEU A 108 -50.15 -50.50 -14.66
C LEU A 108 -50.32 -48.94 -14.70
N PRO A 109 -51.44 -48.40 -15.23
CA PRO A 109 -51.41 -47.37 -16.28
C PRO A 109 -52.04 -46.02 -15.91
N LEU A 110 -52.01 -45.13 -16.91
CA LEU A 110 -52.98 -44.08 -17.23
C LEU A 110 -52.75 -42.65 -16.69
N HIS A 111 -52.63 -41.75 -17.68
CA HIS A 111 -53.15 -40.37 -17.72
C HIS A 111 -52.48 -39.29 -16.86
N ASN A 112 -51.76 -38.37 -17.51
CA ASN A 112 -52.23 -36.98 -17.64
C ASN A 112 -51.31 -36.12 -18.51
N ASP A 113 -51.97 -35.34 -19.36
CA ASP A 113 -51.41 -34.33 -20.25
C ASP A 113 -50.77 -33.19 -19.45
N ASN A 114 -49.45 -33.12 -19.44
CA ASN A 114 -48.72 -31.94 -18.96
C ASN A 114 -48.35 -31.06 -20.15
N ILE A 115 -49.15 -30.01 -20.31
CA ILE A 115 -48.91 -28.85 -21.15
C ILE A 115 -47.55 -28.25 -20.77
N LEU A 116 -46.56 -28.41 -21.64
CA LEU A 116 -45.26 -27.74 -21.55
C LEU A 116 -45.47 -26.23 -21.76
N SER A 117 -45.54 -25.48 -20.67
CA SER A 117 -45.42 -24.02 -20.71
C SER A 117 -43.99 -23.65 -21.10
N PRO A 118 -43.76 -22.80 -22.12
CA PRO A 118 -42.43 -22.33 -22.45
C PRO A 118 -41.94 -21.47 -21.28
N SER A 119 -40.99 -22.01 -20.51
CA SER A 119 -40.24 -21.23 -19.53
C SER A 119 -39.48 -20.16 -20.30
N ALA A 120 -40.02 -18.94 -20.30
CA ALA A 120 -39.33 -17.75 -20.76
C ALA A 120 -38.13 -17.53 -19.84
N SER A 121 -37.00 -18.13 -20.22
CA SER A 121 -35.69 -17.82 -19.69
C SER A 121 -35.44 -16.34 -19.97
N THR A 122 -35.77 -15.51 -18.97
CA THR A 122 -35.49 -14.09 -18.97
C THR A 122 -33.97 -13.97 -18.89
N SER A 123 -33.33 -13.95 -20.05
CA SER A 123 -31.91 -13.69 -20.19
C SER A 123 -31.67 -12.31 -19.60
N GLN A 124 -31.18 -12.28 -18.36
CA GLN A 124 -30.76 -11.02 -17.75
C GLN A 124 -29.74 -10.41 -18.70
N PRO A 125 -29.98 -9.18 -19.20
CA PRO A 125 -29.06 -8.55 -20.13
C PRO A 125 -27.70 -8.51 -19.46
N HIS A 126 -26.73 -9.22 -20.04
CA HIS A 126 -25.35 -9.20 -19.59
C HIS A 126 -24.89 -7.74 -19.55
N ARG A 127 -24.91 -7.14 -18.36
CA ARG A 127 -24.40 -5.79 -18.13
C ARG A 127 -22.94 -5.80 -18.55
N ARG A 128 -22.63 -5.24 -19.71
CA ARG A 128 -21.25 -5.05 -20.18
C ARG A 128 -20.49 -4.26 -19.11
N SER A 129 -19.30 -4.72 -18.74
CA SER A 129 -18.38 -3.91 -17.94
C SER A 129 -18.11 -2.60 -18.68
N LEU A 130 -18.10 -1.50 -17.94
CA LEU A 130 -17.70 -0.21 -18.50
C LEU A 130 -16.21 -0.28 -18.82
N SER A 131 -15.78 0.32 -19.93
CA SER A 131 -14.35 0.46 -20.21
C SER A 131 -13.70 1.33 -19.12
N PRO A 132 -12.43 1.08 -18.75
CA PRO A 132 -11.71 1.91 -17.79
C PRO A 132 -11.72 3.41 -18.15
N ALA A 133 -11.59 3.75 -19.43
CA ALA A 133 -11.68 5.14 -19.88
C ALA A 133 -13.04 5.78 -19.55
N ARG A 134 -14.14 5.05 -19.75
CA ARG A 134 -15.49 5.53 -19.39
C ARG A 134 -15.66 5.67 -17.88
N GLN A 135 -15.06 4.77 -17.08
CA GLN A 135 -15.05 4.89 -15.62
C GLN A 135 -14.26 6.12 -15.18
N LYS A 136 -13.08 6.38 -15.77
CA LYS A 136 -12.26 7.58 -15.53
C LYS A 136 -13.07 8.85 -15.78
N THR A 137 -13.83 8.91 -16.87
CA THR A 137 -14.74 10.04 -17.16
C THR A 137 -15.86 10.18 -16.11
N ILE A 138 -16.54 9.09 -15.74
CA ILE A 138 -17.62 9.13 -14.74
C ILE A 138 -17.10 9.65 -13.40
N LEU A 139 -15.93 9.20 -12.97
CA LEU A 139 -15.29 9.68 -11.75
C LEU A 139 -14.98 11.18 -11.83
N ALA A 140 -14.53 11.67 -12.99
CA ALA A 140 -14.22 13.08 -13.19
C ALA A 140 -15.45 13.98 -13.24
N THR A 141 -16.57 13.51 -13.80
CA THR A 141 -17.73 14.38 -14.08
C THR A 141 -18.88 14.23 -13.11
N SER A 142 -19.08 13.05 -12.54
CA SER A 142 -20.34 12.67 -11.89
C SER A 142 -20.18 12.07 -10.50
N ALA A 143 -18.98 11.71 -10.09
CA ALA A 143 -18.74 11.19 -8.75
C ALA A 143 -18.72 12.30 -7.67
N THR A 144 -19.02 11.91 -6.43
CA THR A 144 -18.88 12.76 -5.25
C THR A 144 -18.05 12.04 -4.19
N PRO A 145 -16.82 12.50 -3.88
CA PRO A 145 -16.12 13.61 -4.54
C PRO A 145 -15.78 13.28 -6.01
N ARG A 146 -15.57 14.31 -6.82
CA ARG A 146 -15.06 14.11 -8.20
C ARG A 146 -13.60 13.69 -8.15
N VAL A 147 -13.15 12.86 -9.08
CA VAL A 147 -11.74 12.52 -9.24
C VAL A 147 -11.23 13.09 -10.56
N ARG A 148 -10.49 14.19 -10.51
CA ARG A 148 -9.90 14.84 -11.69
C ARG A 148 -8.48 14.37 -11.90
N TYR A 149 -8.19 13.93 -13.12
CA TYR A 149 -6.85 13.54 -13.54
C TYR A 149 -6.26 14.71 -14.30
N LEU A 150 -5.13 15.23 -13.82
CA LEU A 150 -4.44 16.38 -14.37
C LEU A 150 -3.14 15.92 -15.00
N HIS A 151 -2.84 16.41 -16.20
CA HIS A 151 -1.57 16.16 -16.85
C HIS A 151 -0.43 16.86 -16.09
N GLU A 152 0.81 16.39 -16.19
CA GLU A 152 1.97 17.00 -15.50
C GLU A 152 2.16 18.50 -15.83
N LEU A 153 1.76 18.91 -17.03
CA LEU A 153 1.85 20.29 -17.52
C LEU A 153 0.70 21.18 -17.03
N ASP A 154 -0.36 20.59 -16.48
CA ASP A 154 -1.47 21.35 -15.92
C ASP A 154 -1.09 21.91 -14.55
N ASP A 155 -1.62 23.10 -14.20
CA ASP A 155 -1.47 23.63 -12.84
C ASP A 155 -2.29 22.80 -11.85
N PRO A 156 -1.68 22.14 -10.83
CA PRO A 156 -2.44 21.42 -9.81
C PRO A 156 -3.31 22.35 -8.96
N GLY A 157 -3.06 23.66 -8.97
CA GLY A 157 -3.77 24.67 -8.17
C GLY A 157 -3.58 24.46 -6.67
N ASN A 158 -2.45 23.87 -6.27
CA ASN A 158 -2.07 23.61 -4.89
C ASN A 158 -0.56 23.78 -4.73
N ASP A 159 -0.15 24.84 -4.02
CA ASP A 159 1.27 25.16 -3.85
C ASP A 159 2.01 24.08 -3.04
N THR A 160 1.33 23.40 -2.11
CA THR A 160 1.94 22.29 -1.36
C THR A 160 2.21 21.08 -2.25
N ALA A 161 1.37 20.83 -3.26
CA ALA A 161 1.60 19.77 -4.24
C ALA A 161 2.79 20.12 -5.15
N LYS A 162 2.93 21.38 -5.59
CA LYS A 162 4.09 21.85 -6.35
C LYS A 162 5.39 21.74 -5.54
N SER A 163 5.40 22.23 -4.30
CA SER A 163 6.57 22.09 -3.42
C SER A 163 6.92 20.62 -3.14
N LEU A 164 5.93 19.72 -3.08
CA LEU A 164 6.19 18.29 -2.96
C LEU A 164 6.84 17.73 -4.23
N GLN A 165 6.37 18.12 -5.42
CA GLN A 165 7.02 17.72 -6.68
C GLN A 165 8.49 18.17 -6.70
N GLU A 166 8.76 19.44 -6.39
CA GLU A 166 10.11 20.00 -6.33
C GLU A 166 11.00 19.23 -5.36
N PHE A 167 10.49 18.93 -4.16
CA PHE A 167 11.18 18.11 -3.16
C PHE A 167 11.50 16.69 -3.67
N LEU A 168 10.55 16.03 -4.35
CA LEU A 168 10.75 14.68 -4.87
C LEU A 168 11.73 14.63 -6.06
N ALA A 169 11.82 15.72 -6.82
CA ALA A 169 12.76 15.87 -7.93
C ALA A 169 14.18 16.25 -7.47
N GLU A 170 14.33 16.67 -6.20
CA GLU A 170 15.62 17.04 -5.64
C GLU A 170 16.56 15.83 -5.59
N SER A 171 17.76 16.00 -6.13
CA SER A 171 18.79 14.97 -6.07
C SER A 171 19.24 14.76 -4.62
N ASN A 172 19.39 13.51 -4.23
CA ASN A 172 19.95 13.15 -2.93
C ASN A 172 21.17 12.24 -3.09
N ASP A 173 22.06 12.32 -2.10
CA ASP A 173 23.28 11.52 -2.03
C ASP A 173 23.06 10.12 -1.45
N TRP A 174 21.82 9.77 -1.09
CA TRP A 174 21.49 8.43 -0.60
C TRP A 174 21.66 7.40 -1.72
N GLU A 175 22.20 6.23 -1.37
CA GLU A 175 22.46 5.14 -2.30
C GLU A 175 21.82 3.85 -1.78
N PRO A 176 21.01 3.16 -2.59
CA PRO A 176 20.39 1.91 -2.19
C PRO A 176 21.43 0.79 -2.10
N THR A 177 21.20 -0.15 -1.18
CA THR A 177 22.02 -1.36 -1.09
C THR A 177 22.01 -2.15 -2.41
N ALA A 178 23.19 -2.43 -2.97
CA ALA A 178 23.34 -3.10 -4.27
C ALA A 178 22.62 -4.45 -4.35
N GLN A 179 22.56 -5.21 -3.24
CA GLN A 179 21.81 -6.47 -3.17
C GLN A 179 20.32 -6.27 -3.46
N LYS A 180 19.69 -5.25 -2.85
CA LYS A 180 18.25 -4.97 -3.02
C LYS A 180 17.92 -4.54 -4.45
N ILE A 181 18.79 -3.75 -5.06
CA ILE A 181 18.70 -3.40 -6.48
C ILE A 181 18.80 -4.65 -7.36
N GLN A 182 19.77 -5.53 -7.08
CA GLN A 182 19.95 -6.76 -7.84
C GLN A 182 18.73 -7.70 -7.70
N GLU A 183 18.13 -7.79 -6.51
CA GLU A 183 16.88 -8.53 -6.25
C GLU A 183 15.75 -8.00 -7.14
N ALA A 184 15.51 -6.69 -7.15
CA ALA A 184 14.45 -6.06 -7.95
C ALA A 184 14.67 -6.23 -9.46
N VAL A 185 15.90 -6.00 -9.96
CA VAL A 185 16.24 -6.18 -11.39
C VAL A 185 16.09 -7.64 -11.81
N SER A 186 16.52 -8.59 -10.97
CA SER A 186 16.38 -10.02 -11.25
C SER A 186 14.91 -10.45 -11.24
N GLY A 187 14.11 -9.93 -10.30
CA GLY A 187 12.66 -10.14 -10.26
C GLY A 187 11.96 -9.59 -11.50
N SER A 188 12.33 -8.38 -11.93
CA SER A 188 11.81 -7.70 -13.11
C SER A 188 12.09 -8.51 -14.38
N TYR A 189 13.34 -8.96 -14.56
CA TYR A 189 13.74 -9.80 -15.69
C TYR A 189 12.97 -11.13 -15.72
N LYS A 190 12.83 -11.82 -14.58
CA LYS A 190 12.05 -13.07 -14.47
C LYS A 190 10.58 -12.83 -14.83
N CYS A 191 9.97 -11.77 -14.30
CA CYS A 191 8.58 -11.46 -14.55
C CYS A 191 8.32 -11.11 -16.03
N ALA A 192 9.21 -10.33 -16.64
CA ALA A 192 9.10 -9.94 -18.05
C ALA A 192 9.30 -11.14 -18.99
N THR A 193 10.36 -11.93 -18.80
CA THR A 193 10.69 -13.06 -19.70
C THR A 193 9.69 -14.20 -19.60
N GLN A 194 9.15 -14.45 -18.42
CA GLN A 194 8.21 -15.55 -18.18
C GLN A 194 6.74 -15.11 -18.21
N GLN A 195 6.47 -13.84 -18.57
CA GLN A 195 5.12 -13.26 -18.61
C GLN A 195 4.33 -13.52 -17.31
N ARG A 196 4.97 -13.27 -16.17
CA ARG A 196 4.38 -13.59 -14.86
C ARG A 196 3.17 -12.71 -14.54
N SER A 197 2.34 -13.22 -13.63
CA SER A 197 1.12 -12.57 -13.15
C SER A 197 1.41 -11.27 -12.39
N GLU A 198 0.37 -10.45 -12.23
CA GLU A 198 0.37 -9.24 -11.40
C GLU A 198 0.93 -9.48 -9.99
N SER A 199 0.48 -10.54 -9.30
CA SER A 199 0.99 -10.90 -7.97
C SER A 199 2.50 -11.19 -7.94
N SER A 200 3.08 -11.68 -9.05
CA SER A 200 4.53 -11.90 -9.14
C SER A 200 5.27 -10.58 -9.27
N TRP A 201 4.76 -9.64 -10.08
CA TRP A 201 5.30 -8.27 -10.15
C TRP A 201 5.21 -7.55 -8.80
N ALA A 202 4.11 -7.74 -8.09
CA ALA A 202 3.89 -7.13 -6.79
C ALA A 202 4.88 -7.66 -5.73
N THR A 203 5.12 -8.97 -5.68
CA THR A 203 5.99 -9.61 -4.67
C THR A 203 7.47 -9.58 -5.03
N GLU A 204 7.86 -9.82 -6.29
CA GLU A 204 9.27 -9.93 -6.66
C GLU A 204 9.93 -8.59 -7.00
N VAL A 205 9.14 -7.63 -7.49
CA VAL A 205 9.65 -6.34 -7.97
C VAL A 205 9.25 -5.22 -7.03
N THR A 206 7.94 -5.01 -6.84
CA THR A 206 7.43 -3.85 -6.10
C THR A 206 7.83 -3.91 -4.63
N GLN A 207 7.61 -5.06 -3.97
CA GLN A 207 8.04 -5.24 -2.58
C GLN A 207 9.54 -5.00 -2.40
N SER A 208 10.37 -5.55 -3.30
CA SER A 208 11.82 -5.36 -3.29
C SER A 208 12.21 -3.89 -3.42
N MET A 209 11.56 -3.15 -4.33
CA MET A 209 11.79 -1.71 -4.52
C MET A 209 11.38 -0.88 -3.31
N LEU A 210 10.20 -1.15 -2.74
CA LEU A 210 9.72 -0.45 -1.55
C LEU A 210 10.63 -0.74 -0.34
N GLN A 211 11.04 -2.00 -0.15
CA GLN A 211 11.99 -2.35 0.91
C GLN A 211 13.36 -1.68 0.71
N ALA A 212 13.84 -1.61 -0.54
CA ALA A 212 15.09 -0.92 -0.84
C ALA A 212 15.03 0.56 -0.48
N ALA A 213 13.90 1.22 -0.77
CA ALA A 213 13.69 2.64 -0.51
C ALA A 213 13.40 2.96 0.97
N ILE A 214 12.72 2.07 1.69
CA ILE A 214 12.46 2.22 3.12
C ILE A 214 13.76 2.09 3.91
N GLU A 215 14.57 1.07 3.63
CA GLU A 215 15.83 0.76 4.33
C GLU A 215 15.69 0.79 5.86
N ASP A 216 16.21 1.82 6.53
CA ASP A 216 16.23 2.00 7.98
C ASP A 216 15.15 2.97 8.49
N LEU A 217 14.34 3.52 7.58
CA LEU A 217 13.22 4.38 7.94
C LEU A 217 12.16 3.60 8.72
N PRO A 218 11.45 4.24 9.67
CA PRO A 218 10.44 3.60 10.52
C PRO A 218 9.11 3.36 9.78
N LEU A 219 9.16 2.74 8.60
CA LEU A 219 8.04 2.46 7.72
C LEU A 219 8.02 0.97 7.34
N GLU A 220 6.87 0.49 6.88
CA GLU A 220 6.74 -0.87 6.34
C GLU A 220 5.96 -0.88 5.03
N ALA A 221 6.31 -1.79 4.13
CA ALA A 221 5.54 -2.04 2.91
C ALA A 221 4.56 -3.20 3.14
N TRP A 222 3.27 -2.97 2.91
CA TRP A 222 2.22 -3.96 3.11
C TRP A 222 1.47 -4.25 1.81
N GLY A 223 1.34 -5.54 1.47
CA GLY A 223 0.49 -5.99 0.38
C GLY A 223 -0.97 -6.03 0.84
N VAL A 224 -1.82 -5.23 0.22
CA VAL A 224 -3.24 -5.03 0.61
C VAL A 224 -4.22 -5.38 -0.51
N GLN A 225 -3.79 -6.21 -1.46
CA GLN A 225 -4.54 -6.63 -2.67
C GLN A 225 -5.95 -7.19 -2.40
N THR A 226 -6.23 -7.65 -1.17
CA THR A 226 -7.53 -8.19 -0.78
C THR A 226 -8.42 -7.17 -0.09
N GLU A 227 -7.86 -6.05 0.35
CA GLU A 227 -8.49 -5.03 1.19
C GLU A 227 -9.06 -3.91 0.33
N SER A 228 -10.16 -3.30 0.76
CA SER A 228 -10.88 -2.29 -0.01
C SER A 228 -11.20 -1.05 0.81
N VAL A 229 -11.57 0.03 0.10
CA VAL A 229 -12.15 1.23 0.74
C VAL A 229 -13.40 0.82 1.50
N CYS A 230 -13.59 1.40 2.68
CA CYS A 230 -14.86 1.32 3.39
C CYS A 230 -15.93 2.06 2.60
N THR A 231 -17.09 1.43 2.42
CA THR A 231 -18.17 1.91 1.56
C THR A 231 -18.64 3.33 1.87
N GLU A 232 -18.48 3.78 3.12
CA GLU A 232 -18.82 5.13 3.54
C GLU A 232 -17.89 6.24 3.01
N TYR A 233 -16.69 5.90 2.54
CA TYR A 233 -15.69 6.84 2.01
C TYR A 233 -15.53 6.74 0.49
N GLU A 234 -16.21 5.79 -0.15
CA GLU A 234 -16.14 5.61 -1.59
C GLU A 234 -16.74 6.79 -2.34
N PRO A 235 -16.19 7.14 -3.53
CA PRO A 235 -16.84 8.08 -4.43
C PRO A 235 -18.24 7.59 -4.80
N LEU A 236 -19.25 8.41 -4.52
CA LEU A 236 -20.64 8.11 -4.85
C LEU A 236 -20.90 8.48 -6.31
N TYR A 237 -21.33 7.52 -7.13
CA TYR A 237 -21.78 7.76 -8.51
C TYR A 237 -22.88 6.76 -8.92
N THR A 238 -23.68 7.14 -9.92
CA THR A 238 -24.92 6.42 -10.30
C THR A 238 -24.70 5.06 -10.97
N ALA A 239 -23.47 4.74 -11.37
CA ALA A 239 -23.16 3.42 -11.93
C ALA A 239 -22.88 2.45 -10.78
N GLN A 240 -23.89 1.67 -10.38
CA GLN A 240 -23.78 0.53 -9.47
C GLN A 240 -22.47 -0.25 -9.69
N ASP A 241 -21.49 0.03 -8.83
CA ASP A 241 -20.36 -0.79 -8.39
C ASP A 241 -19.66 -1.68 -9.40
N ARG A 242 -18.63 -1.15 -10.08
CA ARG A 242 -17.66 -1.97 -10.84
C ARG A 242 -16.22 -1.46 -10.88
N CYS A 243 -15.87 -0.37 -10.23
CA CYS A 243 -14.46 -0.02 -10.11
C CYS A 243 -13.86 -0.88 -9.00
N ASN A 244 -12.72 -1.51 -9.27
CA ASN A 244 -11.97 -2.16 -8.21
C ASN A 244 -11.52 -1.07 -7.21
N ARG A 245 -11.78 -1.29 -5.94
CA ARG A 245 -11.61 -0.30 -4.86
C ARG A 245 -10.39 -0.61 -4.00
N LYS A 246 -9.47 -1.33 -4.61
CA LYS A 246 -8.32 -1.91 -3.96
C LYS A 246 -7.09 -1.26 -4.54
N ILE A 247 -6.04 -1.31 -3.75
CA ILE A 247 -4.69 -1.04 -4.21
C ILE A 247 -3.84 -2.25 -3.86
N ASP A 248 -2.74 -2.45 -4.57
CA ASP A 248 -1.92 -3.64 -4.35
C ASP A 248 -1.01 -3.51 -3.14
N TYR A 249 -0.38 -2.34 -2.98
CA TYR A 249 0.58 -2.05 -1.92
C TYR A 249 0.33 -0.69 -1.28
N VAL A 250 0.64 -0.62 0.01
CA VAL A 250 0.74 0.64 0.75
C VAL A 250 2.02 0.69 1.56
N VAL A 251 2.49 1.89 1.84
CA VAL A 251 3.50 2.14 2.88
C VAL A 251 2.79 2.54 4.15
N GLY A 252 3.06 1.82 5.23
CA GLY A 252 2.43 1.98 6.52
C GLY A 252 3.36 2.52 7.60
N PHE A 253 2.77 3.05 8.66
CA PHE A 253 3.46 3.56 9.84
C PHE A 253 3.28 2.56 11.00
N PRO A 254 4.26 1.69 11.30
CA PRO A 254 4.11 0.64 12.30
C PRO A 254 3.91 1.20 13.71
N LYS A 255 2.98 0.62 14.49
CA LYS A 255 2.65 1.15 15.84
C LYS A 255 3.84 1.22 16.78
N ASP A 256 4.78 0.30 16.67
CA ASP A 256 5.94 0.22 17.57
C ASP A 256 6.90 1.40 17.43
N HIS A 257 7.01 1.96 16.23
CA HIS A 257 7.86 3.14 15.96
C HIS A 257 7.11 4.46 16.15
N TRP A 258 5.78 4.44 16.11
CA TRP A 258 4.93 5.64 16.10
C TRP A 258 3.96 5.70 17.29
N LYS A 259 4.37 5.18 18.47
CA LYS A 259 3.50 5.03 19.65
C LYS A 259 2.78 6.32 20.04
N GLU A 260 3.49 7.45 20.07
CA GLU A 260 2.91 8.74 20.46
C GLU A 260 1.80 9.21 19.50
N LEU A 261 2.02 9.03 18.18
CA LEU A 261 1.01 9.29 17.16
C LEU A 261 -0.24 8.46 17.44
N TYR A 262 -0.09 7.14 17.62
CA TYR A 262 -1.23 6.26 17.85
C TYR A 262 -1.94 6.53 19.17
N VAL A 263 -1.24 6.96 20.23
CA VAL A 263 -1.87 7.41 21.48
C VAL A 263 -2.73 8.66 21.24
N LYS A 264 -2.25 9.62 20.44
CA LYS A 264 -3.02 10.83 20.09
C LYS A 264 -4.24 10.47 19.24
N VAL A 265 -4.06 9.66 18.21
CA VAL A 265 -5.11 9.24 17.27
C VAL A 265 -6.17 8.38 17.97
N ALA A 266 -5.79 7.48 18.88
CA ALA A 266 -6.73 6.64 19.62
C ALA A 266 -7.74 7.44 20.47
N ARG A 267 -7.39 8.65 20.91
CA ARG A 267 -8.33 9.54 21.61
C ARG A 267 -9.44 10.05 20.69
N LYS A 268 -9.15 10.20 19.41
CA LYS A 268 -10.08 10.71 18.39
C LYS A 268 -10.90 9.59 17.73
N PHE A 269 -10.30 8.42 17.56
CA PHE A 269 -10.91 7.28 16.89
C PHE A 269 -11.08 6.10 17.88
N PRO A 270 -12.12 6.12 18.74
CA PRO A 270 -12.30 5.11 19.79
C PRO A 270 -12.61 3.71 19.24
N ASN A 271 -13.07 3.60 17.99
CA ASN A 271 -13.23 2.32 17.29
C ASN A 271 -11.90 1.75 16.74
N GLY A 272 -10.80 2.49 16.87
CA GLY A 272 -9.47 2.08 16.45
C GLY A 272 -9.19 2.22 14.95
N TYR A 273 -10.16 2.63 14.13
CA TYR A 273 -9.96 2.84 12.69
C TYR A 273 -9.40 4.22 12.42
N VAL A 274 -8.24 4.27 11.78
CA VAL A 274 -7.43 5.50 11.59
C VAL A 274 -7.13 5.77 10.12
N ASN A 275 -7.87 5.11 9.21
CA ASN A 275 -7.86 5.38 7.78
C ASN A 275 -9.18 4.91 7.13
N HIS A 276 -9.21 4.90 5.79
CA HIS A 276 -10.37 4.59 4.95
C HIS A 276 -10.50 3.10 4.54
N VAL A 277 -9.56 2.22 4.89
CA VAL A 277 -9.58 0.77 4.59
C VAL A 277 -10.55 0.06 5.52
N ASP A 278 -11.43 -0.78 4.96
CA ASP A 278 -12.27 -1.70 5.74
C ASP A 278 -11.53 -3.03 6.02
N HIS A 279 -10.49 -2.95 6.87
CA HIS A 279 -9.75 -4.13 7.30
C HIS A 279 -9.30 -3.98 8.75
N SER A 280 -9.48 -5.05 9.56
CA SER A 280 -9.22 -5.00 11.01
C SER A 280 -7.75 -4.74 11.37
N HIS A 281 -6.81 -5.10 10.50
CA HIS A 281 -5.39 -4.82 10.73
C HIS A 281 -5.01 -3.47 10.12
N THR A 282 -5.06 -3.35 8.80
CA THR A 282 -4.61 -2.19 8.04
C THR A 282 -5.42 -0.95 8.35
N GLY A 283 -6.74 -1.07 8.56
CA GLY A 283 -7.62 0.03 8.96
C GLY A 283 -7.23 0.70 10.27
N THR A 284 -6.42 0.02 11.10
CA THR A 284 -5.93 0.54 12.39
C THR A 284 -4.53 1.17 12.30
N HIS A 285 -4.00 1.36 11.10
CA HIS A 285 -2.68 1.96 10.86
C HIS A 285 -2.76 3.25 10.04
N VAL A 286 -1.89 4.22 10.30
CA VAL A 286 -1.71 5.35 9.39
C VAL A 286 -1.03 4.84 8.12
N LEU A 287 -1.50 5.31 6.96
CA LEU A 287 -1.03 4.91 5.64
C LEU A 287 -0.43 6.12 4.92
N GLY A 288 0.63 5.87 4.15
CA GLY A 288 1.29 6.81 3.26
C GLY A 288 1.05 6.45 1.79
N LEU A 289 2.14 6.29 1.04
CA LEU A 289 2.14 5.93 -0.39
C LEU A 289 1.18 4.77 -0.69
N GLY A 290 0.37 4.92 -1.75
CA GLY A 290 -0.37 3.82 -2.36
C GLY A 290 0.22 3.45 -3.72
N SER A 291 0.37 2.15 -4.00
CA SER A 291 0.97 1.63 -5.23
C SER A 291 0.05 0.63 -5.92
N GLU A 292 -0.28 0.90 -7.18
CA GLU A 292 -1.05 0.02 -8.04
C GLU A 292 -0.12 -0.70 -9.03
N ILE A 293 -0.26 -2.03 -9.16
CA ILE A 293 0.62 -2.85 -9.98
C ILE A 293 -0.18 -3.47 -11.11
N LYS A 294 0.43 -3.47 -12.29
CA LYS A 294 -0.05 -4.17 -13.47
C LYS A 294 1.09 -4.95 -14.11
N PRO A 295 0.81 -6.10 -14.74
CA PRO A 295 1.81 -6.80 -15.53
C PRO A 295 2.24 -5.96 -16.73
N LYS A 296 3.30 -6.38 -17.44
CA LYS A 296 3.90 -5.65 -18.58
C LYS A 296 2.94 -5.16 -19.68
N HIS A 297 1.81 -5.85 -19.86
CA HIS A 297 0.77 -5.48 -20.83
C HIS A 297 -0.57 -5.15 -20.16
N GLY A 298 -0.54 -4.84 -18.87
CA GLY A 298 -1.74 -4.44 -18.14
C GLY A 298 -2.22 -3.05 -18.54
N ASN A 299 -3.46 -2.75 -18.14
CA ASN A 299 -4.15 -1.54 -18.57
C ASN A 299 -3.80 -0.37 -17.63
N LEU A 300 -3.01 0.59 -18.14
CA LEU A 300 -2.64 1.80 -17.38
C LEU A 300 -3.87 2.61 -16.94
N ILE A 301 -4.86 2.78 -17.82
CA ILE A 301 -6.08 3.55 -17.49
C ILE A 301 -6.86 2.88 -16.36
N GLU A 302 -6.88 1.55 -16.33
CA GLU A 302 -7.48 0.82 -15.22
C GLU A 302 -6.73 1.05 -13.90
N ALA A 303 -5.39 1.03 -13.93
CA ALA A 303 -4.58 1.32 -12.77
C ALA A 303 -4.78 2.75 -12.26
N GLU A 304 -4.86 3.74 -13.16
CA GLU A 304 -5.14 5.13 -12.80
C GLU A 304 -6.52 5.27 -12.13
N VAL A 305 -7.54 4.56 -12.65
CA VAL A 305 -8.88 4.53 -12.05
C VAL A 305 -8.84 3.92 -10.65
N GLN A 306 -8.13 2.82 -10.47
CA GLN A 306 -8.00 2.13 -9.18
C GLN A 306 -7.28 3.02 -8.15
N LEU A 307 -6.16 3.65 -8.55
CA LEU A 307 -5.45 4.63 -7.74
C LEU A 307 -6.35 5.83 -7.38
N GLY A 308 -7.07 6.39 -8.35
CA GLY A 308 -7.95 7.53 -8.14
C GLY A 308 -9.12 7.23 -7.19
N VAL A 309 -9.73 6.04 -7.31
CA VAL A 309 -10.79 5.59 -6.38
C VAL A 309 -10.23 5.39 -4.97
N TRP A 310 -9.06 4.74 -4.85
CA TRP A 310 -8.40 4.52 -3.57
C TRP A 310 -8.10 5.85 -2.86
N MET A 311 -7.43 6.76 -3.56
CA MET A 311 -7.08 8.08 -3.02
C MET A 311 -8.31 8.94 -2.71
N ALA A 312 -9.39 8.81 -3.47
CA ALA A 312 -10.63 9.49 -3.15
C ALA A 312 -11.27 8.97 -1.86
N GLY A 313 -11.12 7.67 -1.57
CA GLY A 313 -11.42 7.09 -0.26
C GLY A 313 -10.61 7.73 0.86
N PHE A 314 -9.29 7.82 0.68
CA PHE A 314 -8.38 8.45 1.64
C PHE A 314 -8.79 9.88 1.96
N PHE A 315 -8.95 10.73 0.94
CA PHE A 315 -9.28 12.13 1.16
C PHE A 315 -10.70 12.31 1.72
N SER A 316 -11.66 11.44 1.34
CA SER A 316 -13.01 11.48 1.92
C SER A 316 -12.98 11.20 3.43
N TRP A 317 -12.20 10.21 3.85
CA TRP A 317 -11.95 9.92 5.27
C TRP A 317 -11.24 11.09 5.96
N ALA A 318 -10.13 11.58 5.41
CA ALA A 318 -9.34 12.64 6.04
C ALA A 318 -10.11 13.95 6.18
N PHE A 319 -10.92 14.34 5.17
CA PHE A 319 -11.80 15.51 5.25
C PHE A 319 -12.93 15.34 6.26
N ARG A 320 -13.48 14.14 6.42
CA ARG A 320 -14.55 13.86 7.40
C ARG A 320 -14.02 13.96 8.83
N HIS A 321 -12.76 13.57 9.03
CA HIS A 321 -12.19 13.40 10.37
C HIS A 321 -11.15 14.45 10.76
N ARG A 322 -10.85 15.45 9.93
CA ARG A 322 -9.99 16.57 10.33
C ARG A 322 -10.64 17.45 11.40
N THR A 323 -9.81 18.19 12.12
CA THR A 323 -10.20 19.29 13.00
C THR A 323 -10.04 20.60 12.23
N GLY A 324 -11.08 21.42 12.18
CA GLY A 324 -11.03 22.72 11.52
C GLY A 324 -11.05 22.65 9.99
N SER A 325 -10.52 23.69 9.35
CA SER A 325 -10.52 23.88 7.89
C SER A 325 -9.23 23.47 7.21
N GLU A 326 -8.24 22.93 7.94
CA GLU A 326 -6.97 22.51 7.35
C GLU A 326 -7.18 21.40 6.32
N ILE A 327 -6.53 21.53 5.16
CA ILE A 327 -6.60 20.53 4.09
C ILE A 327 -5.58 19.43 4.39
N PRO A 328 -5.95 18.13 4.30
CA PRO A 328 -4.99 17.04 4.43
C PRO A 328 -3.79 17.19 3.48
N PRO A 329 -2.58 16.80 3.91
CA PRO A 329 -1.39 16.93 3.07
C PRO A 329 -1.53 16.13 1.77
N PRO A 330 -0.91 16.58 0.66
CA PRO A 330 -0.83 15.79 -0.56
C PRO A 330 -0.22 14.42 -0.28
N MET A 331 -0.70 13.40 -0.98
CA MET A 331 -0.22 12.02 -0.89
C MET A 331 0.40 11.62 -2.22
N VAL A 332 1.51 10.89 -2.18
CA VAL A 332 2.10 10.29 -3.38
C VAL A 332 1.37 8.99 -3.69
N GLY A 333 1.08 8.76 -4.97
CA GLY A 333 0.68 7.47 -5.51
C GLY A 333 1.64 7.04 -6.60
N CYS A 334 1.82 5.74 -6.81
CA CYS A 334 2.57 5.23 -7.95
C CYS A 334 1.85 4.09 -8.67
N ILE A 335 2.12 3.98 -9.96
CA ILE A 335 1.65 2.90 -10.82
C ILE A 335 2.85 2.22 -11.45
N SER A 336 2.93 0.90 -11.32
CA SER A 336 3.92 0.09 -12.02
C SER A 336 3.24 -0.75 -13.10
N VAL A 337 3.56 -0.53 -14.38
CA VAL A 337 3.12 -1.40 -15.48
C VAL A 337 4.32 -2.18 -16.00
N GLY A 338 4.46 -3.42 -15.53
CA GLY A 338 5.67 -4.20 -15.71
C GLY A 338 6.88 -3.49 -15.13
N GLU A 339 7.80 -3.09 -16.01
CA GLU A 339 9.10 -2.50 -15.63
C GLU A 339 9.03 -0.97 -15.51
N SER A 340 7.94 -0.34 -15.95
CA SER A 340 7.77 1.11 -15.98
C SER A 340 7.03 1.60 -14.73
N TRP A 341 7.56 2.63 -14.09
CA TRP A 341 7.00 3.23 -12.88
C TRP A 341 6.64 4.70 -13.13
N GLU A 342 5.41 5.04 -12.81
CA GLU A 342 4.85 6.39 -12.94
C GLU A 342 4.39 6.89 -11.57
N PHE A 343 4.66 8.16 -11.28
CA PHE A 343 4.32 8.80 -10.02
C PHE A 343 3.25 9.86 -10.20
N TYR A 344 2.42 9.99 -9.17
CA TYR A 344 1.32 10.94 -9.10
C TYR A 344 1.33 11.62 -7.74
N ILE A 345 1.03 12.92 -7.73
CA ILE A 345 0.73 13.64 -6.49
C ILE A 345 -0.77 13.83 -6.43
N VAL A 346 -1.37 13.42 -5.32
CA VAL A 346 -2.82 13.42 -5.13
C VAL A 346 -3.20 14.32 -3.98
N HIS A 347 -4.16 15.21 -4.19
CA HIS A 347 -4.62 16.12 -3.14
C HIS A 347 -6.13 16.39 -3.21
N GLY A 348 -6.71 16.69 -2.04
CA GLY A 348 -8.11 17.09 -1.93
C GLY A 348 -8.32 18.58 -2.16
N VAL A 349 -9.47 18.94 -2.71
CA VAL A 349 -9.96 20.30 -2.90
C VAL A 349 -11.31 20.42 -2.20
N ALA A 350 -11.39 21.34 -1.25
CA ALA A 350 -12.63 21.63 -0.54
C ALA A 350 -13.67 22.26 -1.49
N ASN A 351 -14.94 21.97 -1.25
CA ASN A 351 -16.02 22.76 -1.82
C ASN A 351 -16.03 24.15 -1.18
N ASP A 352 -16.36 25.15 -2.00
CA ASP A 352 -16.55 26.53 -1.52
C ASP A 352 -17.74 26.64 -0.56
N SER A 353 -18.71 25.72 -0.66
CA SER A 353 -19.86 25.68 0.22
C SER A 353 -19.51 25.10 1.59
N VAL A 354 -19.72 25.91 2.62
CA VAL A 354 -19.69 25.48 4.01
C VAL A 354 -21.10 24.99 4.37
N VAL A 355 -21.22 23.71 4.73
CA VAL A 355 -22.49 23.13 5.23
C VAL A 355 -22.25 22.71 6.67
N ASP A 356 -23.09 23.18 7.58
CA ASP A 356 -22.99 22.90 9.03
C ASP A 356 -21.64 23.33 9.64
N GLY A 357 -21.06 24.43 9.14
CA GLY A 357 -19.76 24.93 9.58
C GLY A 357 -18.56 24.11 9.09
N THR A 358 -18.80 23.07 8.28
CA THR A 358 -17.74 22.20 7.75
C THR A 358 -17.63 22.32 6.23
N GLN A 359 -16.40 22.54 5.74
CA GLN A 359 -16.11 22.42 4.32
C GLN A 359 -16.04 20.95 3.94
N LYS A 360 -16.84 20.53 2.95
CA LYS A 360 -16.85 19.16 2.43
C LYS A 360 -15.78 18.99 1.35
N LEU A 361 -15.32 17.77 1.14
CA LEU A 361 -14.48 17.43 -0.01
C LEU A 361 -15.31 17.55 -1.29
N GLY A 362 -14.88 18.41 -2.20
CA GLY A 362 -15.51 18.56 -3.52
C GLY A 362 -14.89 17.66 -4.57
N GLU A 363 -13.56 17.62 -4.55
CA GLU A 363 -12.78 17.06 -5.64
C GLU A 363 -11.45 16.53 -5.11
N VAL A 364 -10.98 15.46 -5.73
CA VAL A 364 -9.64 14.89 -5.55
C VAL A 364 -8.92 15.01 -6.88
N ARG A 365 -7.75 15.63 -6.87
CA ARG A 365 -6.92 15.84 -8.05
C ARG A 365 -5.78 14.84 -8.02
N VAL A 366 -5.68 14.03 -9.07
CA VAL A 366 -4.59 13.09 -9.34
C VAL A 366 -3.72 13.75 -10.40
N TRP A 367 -2.59 14.33 -9.98
CA TRP A 367 -1.67 15.07 -10.86
C TRP A 367 -0.51 14.18 -11.29
N GLY A 368 -0.41 13.93 -12.58
CA GLY A 368 0.60 13.07 -13.19
C GLY A 368 0.11 12.38 -14.47
N PRO A 369 0.86 11.40 -15.00
CA PRO A 369 2.14 10.91 -14.47
C PRO A 369 3.23 11.99 -14.54
N LEU A 370 4.06 12.09 -13.51
CA LEU A 370 5.16 13.07 -13.40
C LEU A 370 6.43 12.49 -14.03
N SER A 371 6.78 12.95 -15.24
CA SER A 371 7.82 12.33 -16.07
C SER A 371 9.22 12.39 -15.45
N GLU A 372 9.54 13.44 -14.70
CA GLU A 372 10.83 13.61 -14.01
C GLU A 372 11.05 12.62 -12.86
N LEU A 373 9.95 12.11 -12.28
CA LEU A 373 9.97 11.12 -11.21
C LEU A 373 9.90 9.69 -11.75
N ALA A 374 9.56 9.52 -13.03
CA ALA A 374 9.36 8.22 -13.64
C ALA A 374 10.64 7.37 -13.61
N GLY A 375 10.49 6.07 -13.42
CA GLY A 375 11.60 5.15 -13.25
C GLY A 375 11.40 3.81 -13.95
N ARG A 376 12.46 2.99 -13.97
CA ARG A 376 12.41 1.65 -14.57
C ARG A 376 13.20 0.62 -13.78
N THR A 377 12.70 -0.60 -13.69
CA THR A 377 13.38 -1.75 -13.07
C THR A 377 14.08 -2.68 -14.06
N SER A 378 14.35 -2.21 -15.28
CA SER A 378 14.92 -3.06 -16.35
C SER A 378 16.42 -3.30 -16.25
N ASN A 379 17.16 -2.44 -15.53
CA ASN A 379 18.59 -2.58 -15.28
C ASN A 379 19.01 -1.84 -14.00
N ASN A 380 20.23 -2.11 -13.51
CA ASN A 380 20.73 -1.54 -12.25
C ASN A 380 20.71 -0.01 -12.24
N ARG A 381 21.14 0.66 -13.32
CA ARG A 381 21.21 2.13 -13.34
C ARG A 381 19.84 2.78 -13.17
N THR A 382 18.84 2.34 -13.95
CA THR A 382 17.49 2.91 -13.86
C THR A 382 16.79 2.50 -12.55
N CYS A 383 17.12 1.32 -12.02
CA CYS A 383 16.57 0.81 -10.77
C CYS A 383 17.12 1.59 -9.56
N VAL A 384 18.41 1.95 -9.56
CA VAL A 384 18.99 2.87 -8.55
C VAL A 384 18.29 4.22 -8.58
N ALA A 385 18.11 4.82 -9.76
CA ALA A 385 17.42 6.10 -9.89
C ALA A 385 15.98 6.03 -9.32
N LEU A 386 15.23 4.98 -9.66
CA LEU A 386 13.89 4.74 -9.11
C LEU A 386 13.90 4.56 -7.58
N ALA A 387 14.88 3.82 -7.04
CA ALA A 387 15.01 3.63 -5.59
C ALA A 387 15.25 4.97 -4.87
N LYS A 388 16.08 5.87 -5.45
CA LYS A 388 16.30 7.21 -4.90
C LYS A 388 15.02 8.05 -4.89
N THR A 389 14.23 8.01 -5.96
CA THR A 389 12.92 8.68 -6.00
C THR A 389 11.97 8.13 -4.94
N LEU A 390 11.86 6.80 -4.83
CA LEU A 390 11.04 6.16 -3.80
C LEU A 390 11.54 6.50 -2.39
N HIS A 391 12.85 6.58 -2.18
CA HIS A 391 13.43 6.97 -0.89
C HIS A 391 13.04 8.41 -0.52
N GLN A 392 13.05 9.36 -1.46
CA GLN A 392 12.51 10.71 -1.21
C GLN A 392 11.04 10.69 -0.82
N VAL A 393 10.23 9.81 -1.42
CA VAL A 393 8.84 9.62 -0.98
C VAL A 393 8.81 9.16 0.49
N MET A 394 9.66 8.21 0.88
CA MET A 394 9.72 7.73 2.28
C MET A 394 10.17 8.83 3.25
N VAL A 395 11.14 9.66 2.87
CA VAL A 395 11.59 10.82 3.66
C VAL A 395 10.46 11.82 3.83
N TYR A 396 9.73 12.14 2.76
CA TYR A 396 8.53 12.99 2.83
C TYR A 396 7.47 12.42 3.79
N LEU A 397 7.21 11.11 3.71
CA LEU A 397 6.25 10.42 4.57
C LEU A 397 6.63 10.52 6.06
N CYS A 398 7.91 10.28 6.38
CA CYS A 398 8.44 10.37 7.74
C CYS A 398 8.53 11.80 8.28
N GLY A 399 8.62 12.81 7.40
CA GLY A 399 8.71 14.22 7.78
C GLY A 399 7.41 14.98 7.55
N SER A 400 7.39 15.83 6.52
CA SER A 400 6.31 16.80 6.32
C SER A 400 4.92 16.18 6.22
N TYR A 401 4.77 14.97 5.67
CA TYR A 401 3.47 14.33 5.54
C TYR A 401 2.86 14.04 6.92
N ILE A 402 3.59 13.32 7.78
CA ILE A 402 3.04 12.88 9.06
C ILE A 402 2.84 14.05 10.01
N ASP A 403 3.71 15.07 9.98
CA ASP A 403 3.56 16.29 10.77
C ASP A 403 2.28 17.04 10.41
N LYS A 404 2.03 17.24 9.11
CA LYS A 404 0.79 17.87 8.62
C LYS A 404 -0.43 17.02 8.94
N LEU A 405 -0.32 15.70 8.80
CA LEU A 405 -1.41 14.78 9.12
C LEU A 405 -1.77 14.81 10.63
N GLN A 406 -0.78 14.89 11.52
CA GLN A 406 -1.01 15.07 12.95
C GLN A 406 -1.67 16.41 13.25
N LYS A 407 -1.25 17.48 12.57
CA LYS A 407 -1.80 18.82 12.75
C LYS A 407 -3.29 18.84 12.43
N ILE A 408 -3.71 18.26 11.29
CA ILE A 408 -5.14 18.22 10.92
C ILE A 408 -5.98 17.38 11.90
N PHE A 409 -5.38 16.48 12.68
CA PHE A 409 -6.13 15.66 13.64
C PHE A 409 -6.08 16.18 15.07
N SER A 410 -5.18 17.11 15.37
CA SER A 410 -5.05 17.68 16.71
C SER A 410 -6.29 18.49 17.07
N ILE A 411 -6.82 18.28 18.28
CA ILE A 411 -7.83 19.14 18.87
C ILE A 411 -7.05 20.30 19.48
N SER A 412 -7.29 21.54 19.04
CA SER A 412 -6.84 22.72 19.77
C SER A 412 -7.44 22.63 21.18
N GLY A 413 -6.60 22.25 22.15
CA GLY A 413 -7.00 22.03 23.54
C GLY A 413 -7.45 23.32 24.22
#